data_AF-A0A0J1NEU0-F1
#
_entry.id   AF-A0A0J1NEU0-F1
#
_cell.length_a   1.000
_cell.length_b   1.000
_cell.length_c   1.000
_cell.angle_alpha   90.00
_cell.angle_beta   90.00
_cell.angle_gamma   90.00
#
_symmetry.space_group_name_H-M   'P 1'
#
loop_
_entity.id
_entity.type
_entity.pdbx_description
1 polymer ?
#
loop_
_entity_poly.entity_id
_entity_poly.type
_entity_poly.pdbx_seq_one_letter_code
_entity_poly.pdbx_strand_id
1 'polypeptide(L)' 'MFTLVLFVCYLDGGCEDIVVDVYKTEQQCLISMDDQRIRNGGCLPADDYIDSFWHPAQEYSDF' A
#
# COMPACT_ATOMS: atom_id res chain seq x y z
N MET A 1 -7.53 11.48 2.58
CA MET A 1 -6.19 10.87 2.46
C MET A 1 -6.32 9.63 1.59
N PHE A 2 -5.25 9.25 0.89
CA PHE A 2 -5.26 8.16 -0.10
C PHE A 2 -4.09 7.22 0.13
N THR A 3 -4.33 5.92 0.02
CA THR A 3 -3.32 4.87 0.16
C THR A 3 -3.02 4.29 -1.20
N LEU A 4 -1.74 4.21 -1.54
CA LEU A 4 -1.28 3.48 -2.72
C LEU A 4 -1.17 2.01 -2.35
N VAL A 5 -1.94 1.17 -3.04
CA VAL A 5 -2.01 -0.27 -2.80
C VAL A 5 -1.54 -1.01 -4.03
N LEU A 6 -0.70 -2.04 -3.83
CA LEU A 6 -0.23 -2.95 -4.86
C LEU A 6 -0.96 -4.30 -4.72
N PHE A 7 -1.56 -4.77 -5.80
CA PHE A 7 -2.23 -6.06 -5.87
C PHE A 7 -1.25 -7.14 -6.35
N VAL A 8 -0.90 -8.07 -5.47
CA VAL A 8 0.03 -9.15 -5.77
C VAL A 8 -0.69 -10.49 -5.68
N CYS A 9 -0.75 -11.24 -6.78
CA CYS A 9 -1.26 -12.61 -6.77
C CYS A 9 -0.09 -13.59 -6.85
N TYR A 10 0.06 -14.40 -5.80
CA TYR A 10 1.05 -15.47 -5.76
C TYR A 10 0.53 -16.70 -6.53
N LEU A 11 1.45 -17.46 -7.13
CA LEU A 11 1.09 -18.60 -7.98
C LEU A 11 0.28 -19.69 -7.24
N ASP A 12 0.54 -19.87 -5.94
CA ASP A 12 -0.07 -20.93 -5.12
C ASP A 12 -0.73 -20.42 -3.82
N GLY A 13 -0.77 -19.10 -3.60
CA GLY A 13 -1.02 -18.51 -2.26
C GLY A 13 -2.20 -17.55 -2.14
N GLY A 14 -2.90 -17.27 -3.24
CA GLY A 14 -3.95 -16.24 -3.29
C GLY A 14 -3.42 -14.86 -3.66
N CYS A 15 -4.32 -13.87 -3.67
CA CYS A 15 -3.99 -12.48 -3.91
C CYS A 15 -3.95 -11.71 -2.60
N GLU A 16 -2.94 -10.87 -2.46
CA GLU A 16 -2.72 -10.00 -1.32
C GLU A 16 -2.61 -8.56 -1.81
N ASP A 17 -3.13 -7.67 -0.99
CA ASP A 17 -3.08 -6.26 -1.23
C ASP A 17 -2.05 -5.63 -0.29
N ILE A 18 -1.02 -5.01 -0.85
CA ILE A 18 0.13 -4.50 -0.12
C ILE A 18 0.09 -2.97 -0.13
N VAL A 19 0.12 -2.35 1.05
CA VAL A 19 0.24 -0.89 1.17
C VAL A 19 1.66 -0.45 0.84
N VAL A 20 1.77 0.43 -0.15
CA VAL A 20 3.05 1.02 -0.56
C VAL A 20 3.31 2.31 0.21
N ASP A 21 2.35 3.24 0.24
CA ASP A 21 2.49 4.56 0.87
C ASP A 21 1.14 5.27 1.07
N VAL A 22 1.11 6.35 1.85
CA VAL A 22 -0.09 7.16 2.12
C VAL A 22 0.13 8.64 1.77
N TYR A 23 -0.80 9.20 1.01
CA TYR A 23 -0.78 10.55 0.48
C TYR A 23 -1.94 11.40 1.00
N LYS A 24 -1.74 12.73 1.03
CA LYS A 24 -2.80 13.65 1.46
C LYS A 24 -3.90 13.78 0.41
N THR A 25 -3.54 13.76 -0.88
CA THR A 25 -4.46 13.91 -2.01
C THR A 25 -4.35 12.74 -2.99
N GLU A 26 -5.42 12.47 -3.72
CA GLU A 26 -5.46 11.43 -4.75
C GLU A 26 -4.42 11.67 -5.85
N GLN A 27 -4.30 12.93 -6.27
CA GLN A 27 -3.37 13.32 -7.33
C GLN A 27 -1.91 13.02 -6.98
N GLN A 28 -1.52 13.21 -5.71
CA GLN A 28 -0.18 12.84 -5.23
C GLN A 28 0.04 11.33 -5.32
N CYS A 29 -0.97 10.54 -4.94
CA CYS A 29 -0.92 9.09 -5.05
C CYS A 29 -0.80 8.62 -6.50
N LEU A 30 -1.58 9.19 -7.42
CA LEU A 30 -1.56 8.82 -8.83
C LEU A 30 -0.22 9.14 -9.51
N ILE A 31 0.39 10.29 -9.19
CA ILE A 31 1.73 10.63 -9.67
C ILE A 31 2.75 9.61 -9.15
N SER A 32 2.69 9.28 -7.86
CA SER A 32 3.59 8.28 -7.27
C SER A 32 3.40 6.88 -7.86
N MET A 33 2.16 6.48 -8.15
CA MET A 33 1.84 5.21 -8.80
C MET A 33 2.47 5.12 -10.20
N ASP A 34 2.41 6.22 -10.98
CA ASP A 34 3.03 6.32 -12.30
C ASP A 34 4.56 6.32 -12.21
N ASP A 35 5.14 7.11 -11.30
CA ASP A 35 6.59 7.21 -11.07
C ASP A 35 7.20 5.86 -10.68
N GLN A 36 6.50 5.10 -9.82
CA GLN A 36 6.90 3.75 -9.40
C GLN A 36 6.54 2.67 -10.43
N ARG A 37 5.88 3.05 -11.54
CA ARG A 37 5.41 2.16 -12.62
C ARG A 37 4.54 1.00 -12.11
N ILE A 38 3.73 1.27 -11.10
CA ILE A 38 2.81 0.29 -10.54
C ILE A 38 1.63 0.15 -11.50
N ARG A 39 1.54 -1.02 -12.14
CA ARG A 39 0.46 -1.35 -13.10
C ARG A 39 -0.70 -2.10 -12.46
N ASN A 40 -0.41 -2.91 -11.45
CA ASN A 40 -1.39 -3.70 -10.72
C ASN A 40 -1.55 -3.11 -9.32
N GLY A 41 -2.11 -1.91 -9.25
CA GLY A 41 -2.30 -1.20 -8.00
C GLY A 41 -3.38 -0.13 -8.13
N GLY A 42 -3.65 0.56 -7.03
CA GLY A 42 -4.66 1.61 -7.00
C GLY A 42 -4.45 2.60 -5.87
N CYS A 43 -5.01 3.78 -6.06
CA CYS A 43 -5.11 4.81 -5.03
C CYS A 43 -6.49 4.73 -4.39
N LEU A 44 -6.55 4.25 -3.16
CA LEU A 44 -7.80 4.02 -2.43
C LEU A 44 -7.95 5.04 -1.29
N PRO A 45 -9.17 5.45 -0.91
CA PRO A 45 -9.39 6.28 0.27
C PRO A 45 -8.80 5.59 1.51
N ALA A 46 -7.99 6.30 2.31
CA ALA A 46 -7.26 5.65 3.40
C ALA A 46 -8.17 5.18 4.54
N ASP A 47 -9.39 5.74 4.64
CA ASP A 47 -10.41 5.31 5.61
C ASP A 47 -10.81 3.83 5.42
N ASP A 48 -10.55 3.24 4.25
CA ASP A 48 -10.84 1.83 3.96
C ASP A 48 -9.64 0.88 4.21
N TYR A 49 -8.43 1.40 4.53
CA TYR A 49 -7.18 0.61 4.55
C TYR A 49 -6.36 0.68 5.85
N ILE A 50 -6.65 1.65 6.72
CA ILE A 50 -5.82 1.94 7.91
C ILE A 50 -6.06 0.98 9.10
N ASP A 51 -7.04 0.08 9.06
CA ASP A 51 -7.36 -0.77 10.22
C ASP A 51 -6.46 -2.01 10.40
N SER A 52 -5.73 -2.46 9.37
CA SER A 52 -4.96 -3.73 9.44
C SER A 52 -3.44 -3.58 9.54
N PHE A 53 -2.87 -2.39 9.34
CA PHE A 53 -1.41 -2.20 9.23
C PHE A 53 -0.77 -1.26 10.27
N TRP A 54 -1.56 -0.67 11.18
CA TRP A 54 -1.02 0.18 12.26
C TRP A 54 -0.56 -0.63 13.49
N HIS A 55 0.11 -1.77 13.27
CA HIS A 55 1.06 -2.24 14.26
C HIS A 55 2.39 -1.54 13.96
N PRO A 56 2.85 -0.58 14.79
CA PRO A 56 4.15 0.04 14.59
C PRO A 56 5.19 -1.07 14.48
N ALA A 57 6.12 -0.95 13.51
CA ALA A 57 7.21 -1.88 13.34
C ALA A 57 7.86 -2.15 14.71
N GLN A 58 7.60 -3.33 15.28
CA GLN A 58 8.32 -3.76 16.46
C GLN A 58 9.70 -4.16 15.97
N GLU A 59 10.65 -3.25 16.17
CA GLU A 59 12.07 -3.51 15.99
C GLU A 59 12.45 -4.69 16.90
N TYR A 60 12.43 -5.91 16.36
CA TYR A 60 13.23 -7.00 16.92
C TYR A 60 14.67 -6.73 16.49
N SER A 61 15.33 -5.84 17.24
CA SER A 61 16.78 -5.70 17.25
C SER A 61 17.34 -6.95 17.91
N ASP A 62 17.60 -7.99 17.13
CA ASP A 62 18.30 -9.17 17.63
C ASP A 62 19.79 -8.83 17.80
N PHE A 63 20.20 -8.79 19.07
CA PHE A 63 21.58 -8.72 19.58
C PHE A 63 22.32 -10.05 19.33
#